data_AF-A0A3N5RXZ4-F1
#
_entry.id   AF-A0A3N5RXZ4-F1
#
_cell.length_a   1.000
_cell.length_b   1.000
_cell.length_c   1.000
_cell.angle_alpha   90.00
_cell.angle_beta   90.00
_cell.angle_gamma   90.00
#
_symmetry.space_group_name_H-M   'P 1'
#
loop_
_entity.id
_entity.type
_entity.pdbx_description
1 polymer ?
#
loop_
_entity_poly.entity_id
_entity_poly.type
_entity_poly.pdbx_seq_one_letter_code
_entity_poly.pdbx_strand_id
1 'polypeptide(L)'
;MMLEKLRDKAFFQNTIDVWIAYCEERENDWYSVEGYRNFINYLNSNGLKMQKFPLCVKESGGMYERGKDKAKFLEELSHYSDSDSSAYTLKLSGDVIDKIRSY
;
A
#
# COMPACT_ATOMS: atom_id res chain seq x y z
N MET A 1 13.89 -2.96 -7.26
CA MET A 1 13.77 -3.66 -5.96
C MET A 1 13.44 -2.67 -4.86
N MET A 2 12.36 -1.91 -5.07
CA MET A 2 11.76 -0.96 -4.14
C MET A 2 11.07 -1.70 -2.99
N LEU A 3 10.43 -2.83 -3.31
CA LEU A 3 9.80 -3.73 -2.34
C LEU A 3 10.83 -4.39 -1.41
N GLU A 4 12.01 -4.79 -1.91
CA GLU A 4 13.10 -5.29 -1.06
C GLU A 4 13.67 -4.19 -0.17
N LYS A 5 13.90 -2.98 -0.71
CA LYS A 5 14.31 -1.83 0.11
C LYS A 5 13.31 -1.52 1.21
N LEU A 6 12.01 -1.68 0.93
CA LEU A 6 10.96 -1.49 1.92
C LEU A 6 11.03 -2.59 2.99
N ARG A 7 11.14 -3.87 2.59
CA ARG A 7 11.33 -5.00 3.50
C ARG A 7 12.56 -4.84 4.40
N ASP A 8 13.68 -4.37 3.85
CA ASP A 8 14.93 -4.22 4.59
C ASP A 8 14.86 -3.12 5.66
N LYS A 9 13.95 -2.14 5.50
CA LYS A 9 13.64 -1.13 6.53
C LYS A 9 12.77 -1.71 7.65
N ALA A 10 11.73 -2.46 7.31
CA ALA A 10 10.91 -3.18 8.27
C ALA A 10 10.21 -4.38 7.62
N PHE A 11 10.15 -5.49 8.36
CA PHE A 11 9.60 -6.75 7.87
C PHE A 11 8.07 -6.74 7.72
N PHE A 12 7.42 -5.92 8.55
CA PHE A 12 5.98 -5.66 8.48
C PHE A 12 5.77 -4.26 7.96
N GLN A 13 5.02 -4.15 6.88
CA GLN A 13 4.79 -2.91 6.16
C GLN A 13 3.30 -2.66 6.02
N ASN A 14 2.92 -1.40 5.99
CA ASN A 14 1.54 -1.05 5.67
C ASN A 14 1.31 -1.18 4.16
N THR A 15 0.13 -1.63 3.76
CA THR A 15 -0.24 -1.86 2.36
C THR A 15 -0.18 -0.61 1.50
N ILE A 16 -0.28 0.59 2.09
CA ILE A 16 -0.14 1.86 1.38
C ILE A 16 1.31 2.04 0.90
N ASP A 17 2.30 1.87 1.78
CA ASP A 17 3.71 1.96 1.41
C ASP A 17 4.13 0.84 0.45
N VAL A 18 3.54 -0.36 0.61
CA VAL A 18 3.73 -1.47 -0.34
C VAL A 18 3.20 -1.11 -1.73
N TRP A 19 1.99 -0.55 -1.81
CA TRP A 19 1.38 -0.11 -3.05
C TRP A 19 2.20 0.99 -3.74
N ILE A 20 2.62 2.00 -2.99
CA ILE A 20 3.50 3.06 -3.50
C ILE A 20 4.79 2.45 -4.05
N ALA A 21 5.46 1.59 -3.28
CA ALA A 21 6.71 0.96 -3.70
C ALA A 21 6.53 0.07 -4.95
N TYR A 22 5.41 -0.67 -5.05
CA TYR A 22 5.07 -1.48 -6.21
C TYR A 22 4.85 -0.60 -7.46
N CYS A 23 4.04 0.45 -7.35
CA CYS A 23 3.78 1.38 -8.44
C CYS A 23 5.05 2.12 -8.88
N GLU A 24 5.88 2.59 -7.94
CA GLU A 24 7.14 3.26 -8.27
C GLU A 24 8.14 2.31 -8.95
N GLU A 25 8.18 1.04 -8.57
CA GLU A 25 8.99 0.03 -9.27
C GLU A 25 8.53 -0.22 -10.71
N ARG A 26 7.24 0.05 -11.01
CA ARG A 26 6.62 -0.14 -12.33
C ARG A 26 6.42 1.18 -13.11
N GLU A 27 6.86 2.31 -12.56
CA GLU A 27 6.61 3.65 -13.12
C GLU A 27 5.11 4.00 -13.30
N ASN A 28 4.26 3.40 -12.46
CA ASN A 28 2.80 3.60 -12.45
C ASN A 28 2.35 4.66 -11.42
N ASP A 29 1.16 5.21 -11.63
CA ASP A 29 0.55 6.17 -10.73
C ASP A 29 -0.12 5.51 -9.52
N TRP A 30 0.50 5.65 -8.36
CA TRP A 30 0.01 5.09 -7.09
C TRP A 30 -1.21 5.82 -6.50
N TYR A 31 -1.57 7.00 -6.98
CA TYR A 31 -2.67 7.80 -6.43
C TYR A 31 -4.07 7.36 -6.88
N SER A 32 -4.18 6.28 -7.68
CA SER A 32 -5.46 5.72 -8.06
C SER A 32 -6.10 4.98 -6.88
N VAL A 33 -7.23 5.50 -6.38
CA VAL A 33 -8.03 4.85 -5.33
C VAL A 33 -8.53 3.49 -5.81
N GLU A 34 -9.04 3.41 -7.04
CA GLU A 34 -9.50 2.16 -7.64
C GLU A 34 -8.35 1.16 -7.78
N GLY A 35 -7.17 1.63 -8.21
CA GLY A 35 -5.97 0.79 -8.31
C GLY A 35 -5.58 0.18 -6.96
N TYR A 36 -5.58 0.99 -5.90
CA TYR A 36 -5.31 0.50 -4.56
C TYR A 36 -6.37 -0.50 -4.08
N ARG A 37 -7.67 -0.22 -4.29
CA ARG A 37 -8.75 -1.14 -3.92
C ARG A 37 -8.63 -2.48 -4.64
N ASN A 38 -8.36 -2.46 -5.94
CA ASN A 38 -8.11 -3.66 -6.74
C ASN A 38 -6.88 -4.43 -6.25
N PHE A 39 -5.83 -3.71 -5.85
CA PHE A 39 -4.65 -4.31 -5.23
C PHE A 39 -4.98 -5.01 -3.91
N ILE A 40 -5.72 -4.36 -3.00
CA ILE A 40 -6.15 -4.99 -1.74
C ILE A 40 -7.05 -6.21 -1.99
N ASN A 41 -7.96 -6.14 -2.96
CA ASN A 41 -8.77 -7.29 -3.36
C ASN A 41 -7.90 -8.43 -3.87
N TYR A 42 -6.90 -8.15 -4.71
CA TYR A 42 -5.94 -9.15 -5.17
C TYR A 42 -5.18 -9.80 -4.00
N LEU A 43 -4.67 -9.03 -3.04
CA LEU A 43 -3.96 -9.58 -1.88
C LEU A 43 -4.88 -10.49 -1.04
N ASN A 44 -6.13 -10.08 -0.83
CA ASN A 44 -7.13 -10.88 -0.12
C ASN A 44 -7.48 -12.17 -0.88
N SER A 45 -7.74 -12.10 -2.18
CA SER A 45 -8.05 -13.26 -3.02
C SER A 45 -6.90 -14.27 -3.12
N ASN A 46 -5.65 -13.82 -2.97
CA ASN A 46 -4.46 -14.67 -2.89
C ASN A 46 -4.18 -15.21 -1.48
N GLY A 47 -5.08 -14.99 -0.51
CA GLY A 47 -4.97 -15.54 0.84
C GLY A 47 -3.80 -14.97 1.65
N LEU A 48 -3.33 -13.77 1.32
CA LEU A 48 -2.25 -13.14 2.08
C LEU A 48 -2.72 -12.74 3.48
N LYS A 49 -1.95 -13.15 4.49
CA LYS A 49 -2.25 -12.81 5.88
C LYS A 49 -1.98 -11.32 6.12
N MET A 50 -3.07 -10.57 6.22
CA MET A 50 -3.08 -9.14 6.47
C MET A 50 -3.80 -8.85 7.78
N GLN A 51 -3.31 -7.88 8.55
CA GLN A 51 -3.97 -7.41 9.77
C GLN A 51 -4.44 -5.98 9.55
N LYS A 52 -5.70 -5.66 9.89
CA LYS A 52 -6.20 -4.29 9.76
C LYS A 52 -5.29 -3.33 10.52
N PHE A 53 -4.83 -2.30 9.83
CA PHE A 53 -4.04 -1.23 10.40
C PHE A 53 -4.97 -0.03 10.65
N PRO A 54 -5.12 0.43 11.90
CA PRO A 54 -5.92 1.62 12.16
C PRO A 54 -5.23 2.81 11.51
N LEU A 55 -5.80 3.31 10.41
CA LEU A 55 -5.38 4.55 9.80
C LEU A 55 -5.72 5.71 10.76
N CYS A 56 -4.74 6.16 11.52
CA CYS A 56 -4.83 7.46 12.17
C CYS A 56 -4.68 8.53 11.09
N VAL A 57 -5.78 9.14 10.65
CA VAL A 57 -5.78 10.31 9.73
C VAL A 57 -5.21 11.57 10.41
N LYS A 58 -4.84 11.49 11.70
CA LYS A 58 -4.19 12.57 12.42
C LYS A 58 -2.66 12.54 12.19
N GLU A 59 -2.23 13.50 11.39
CA GLU A 59 -0.89 14.10 11.38
C GLU A 59 0.29 13.20 10.99
N SER A 60 0.73 13.33 9.74
CA SER A 60 2.13 13.67 9.43
C SER A 60 2.17 14.21 8.01
N GLY A 61 2.14 15.54 7.89
CA GLY A 61 2.49 16.27 6.68
C GLY A 61 3.96 16.01 6.33
N GLY A 62 4.20 14.89 5.66
CA GLY A 62 5.45 14.61 4.97
C GLY A 62 5.21 14.77 3.48
N MET A 63 5.64 15.88 2.92
CA MET A 63 5.70 16.09 1.48
C MET A 63 6.61 15.00 0.89
N TYR A 64 6.05 14.01 0.19
CA TYR A 64 6.87 13.10 -0.61
C TYR A 64 7.48 13.92 -1.75
N GLU A 65 8.80 13.79 -1.95
CA GLU A 65 9.65 14.64 -2.81
C GLU A 65 9.20 14.76 -4.29
N ARG A 66 8.16 14.01 -4.70
CA ARG A 66 7.58 14.03 -6.06
C ARG A 66 6.36 14.94 -6.25
N GLY A 67 5.98 15.75 -5.26
CA GLY A 67 4.87 16.71 -5.40
C GLY A 67 3.48 16.06 -5.48
N LYS A 68 3.33 14.82 -4.98
CA LYS A 68 2.07 14.08 -4.89
C LYS A 68 1.73 13.86 -3.42
N ASP A 69 0.60 14.42 -2.96
CA ASP A 69 0.17 14.38 -1.57
C ASP A 69 -0.38 13.00 -1.18
N LYS A 70 0.45 12.20 -0.49
CA LYS A 70 0.01 10.96 0.17
C LYS A 70 -1.19 11.23 1.09
N ALA A 71 -1.23 12.42 1.71
CA ALA A 71 -2.36 12.88 2.51
C ALA A 71 -3.66 12.95 1.70
N LYS A 72 -3.64 13.51 0.49
CA LYS A 72 -4.82 13.60 -0.38
C LYS A 72 -5.30 12.22 -0.82
N PHE A 73 -4.39 11.33 -1.19
CA PHE A 73 -4.75 9.94 -1.51
C PHE A 73 -5.41 9.21 -0.32
N LEU A 74 -4.87 9.39 0.89
CA LEU A 74 -5.45 8.82 2.11
C LEU A 74 -6.79 9.45 2.47
N GLU A 75 -6.97 10.74 2.22
CA GLU A 75 -8.25 11.45 2.36
C GLU A 75 -9.29 10.87 1.40
N GLU A 76 -8.96 10.73 0.12
CA GLU A 76 -9.82 10.11 -0.88
C GLU A 76 -10.20 8.66 -0.50
N LEU A 77 -9.24 7.86 -0.02
CA LEU A 77 -9.51 6.52 0.49
C LEU A 77 -10.45 6.52 1.71
N SER A 78 -10.36 7.53 2.57
CA SER A 78 -11.17 7.62 3.79
C SER A 78 -12.66 7.82 3.53
N HIS A 79 -13.04 8.28 2.33
CA HIS A 79 -14.43 8.37 1.90
C HIS A 79 -15.07 6.99 1.63
N TYR A 80 -14.26 5.94 1.51
CA TYR A 80 -14.72 4.57 1.31
C TYR A 80 -14.65 3.79 2.61
N SER A 81 -15.73 3.09 2.95
CA SER A 81 -15.84 2.28 4.19
C SER A 81 -15.69 0.77 3.98
N ASP A 82 -15.40 0.36 2.74
CA ASP A 82 -15.22 -1.03 2.35
C ASP A 82 -13.92 -1.64 2.93
N SER A 83 -13.85 -2.97 2.98
CA SER A 83 -12.60 -3.63 3.40
C SER A 83 -11.45 -3.36 2.43
N ASP A 84 -11.75 -3.13 1.15
CA ASP A 84 -10.74 -2.90 0.12
C ASP A 84 -10.14 -1.49 0.11
N SER A 85 -10.75 -0.53 0.82
CA SER A 85 -10.20 0.81 1.05
C SER A 85 -9.42 0.95 2.36
N SER A 86 -9.45 -0.07 3.23
CA SER A 86 -8.72 -0.07 4.48
C SER A 86 -7.21 -0.23 4.27
N ALA A 87 -6.39 0.27 5.20
CA ALA A 87 -4.98 -0.11 5.27
C ALA A 87 -4.79 -1.35 6.13
N TYR A 88 -3.79 -2.14 5.75
CA TYR A 88 -3.42 -3.35 6.45
C TYR A 88 -1.92 -3.38 6.68
N THR A 89 -1.50 -4.15 7.68
CA THR A 89 -0.13 -4.57 7.85
C THR A 89 0.06 -5.93 7.21
N LEU A 90 1.10 -6.06 6.38
CA LEU A 90 1.50 -7.27 5.68
C LEU A 90 2.97 -7.57 5.94
N LYS A 91 3.31 -8.85 6.11
CA LYS A 91 4.69 -9.31 6.19
C LYS A 91 5.28 -9.42 4.78
N LEU A 92 6.29 -8.62 4.45
CA LEU A 92 6.95 -8.61 3.13
C LEU A 92 8.01 -9.70 3.02
N SER A 93 7.63 -10.98 3.11
CA SER A 93 8.53 -12.09 2.79
C SER A 93 8.79 -12.21 1.28
N GLY A 94 9.83 -12.96 0.88
CA GLY A 94 10.16 -13.14 -0.53
C GLY A 94 8.99 -13.66 -1.37
N ASP A 95 8.28 -14.67 -0.86
CA ASP A 95 7.10 -15.23 -1.54
C ASP A 95 5.95 -14.21 -1.68
N VAL A 96 5.83 -13.28 -0.74
CA VAL A 96 4.82 -12.21 -0.78
C VAL A 96 5.21 -11.15 -1.79
N ILE A 97 6.51 -10.79 -1.88
CA ILE A 97 7.03 -9.87 -2.90
C ILE A 97 6.77 -10.43 -4.31
N ASP A 98 7.04 -11.72 -4.53
CA ASP A 98 6.81 -12.35 -5.82
C ASP A 98 5.33 -12.36 -6.21
N LYS A 99 4.43 -12.60 -5.25
CA LYS A 99 2.98 -12.49 -5.44
C LYS A 99 2.56 -11.06 -5.77
N ILE A 100 3.04 -10.07 -5.02
CA ILE A 100 2.76 -8.65 -5.30
C ILE A 100 3.21 -8.27 -6.71
N ARG A 101 4.38 -8.73 -7.16
CA ARG A 101 4.88 -8.46 -8.52
C ARG A 101 4.06 -9.11 -9.63
N SER A 102 3.29 -10.13 -9.29
CA SER A 102 2.39 -10.86 -10.19
C SER A 102 0.98 -10.27 -10.26
N TYR A 103 0.72 -9.18 -9.52
CA TYR A 103 -0.43 -8.30 -9.73
C TYR A 103 -0.29 -7.56 -11.07
#